data_AF-A0A7V4Y2C6-F1
#
_entry.id   AF-A0A7V4Y2C6-F1
#
_cell.length_a   1.000
_cell.length_b   1.000
_cell.length_c   1.000
_cell.angle_alpha   90.00
_cell.angle_beta   90.00
_cell.angle_gamma   90.00
#
_symmetry.space_group_name_H-M   'P 1'
#
loop_
_entity.id
_entity.type
_entity.pdbx_description
1 polymer ?
#
loop_
_entity_poly.entity_id
_entity_poly.type
_entity_poly.pdbx_seq_one_letter_code
_entity_poly.pdbx_strand_id
1 'polypeptide(L)'
;MIDYRENLLMALDNIMAHKFRAFLTVLGIIVGILTVIVIASILTGMRESIVTQLEDYGTNNIYAFHLSVMQVGRRSQQEMKRKPLTLEDARAIKDQCPSVRDVTWETVPFGTRIKIQARGKSLRSSRFVGVPANY
;
A
#
# COMPACT_ATOMS: atom_id res chain seq x y z
N MET A 1 -17.85 29.62 51.25
CA MET A 1 -18.03 28.53 50.24
C MET A 1 -19.15 28.88 49.23
N ILE A 2 -19.36 30.17 48.93
CA ILE A 2 -20.39 30.64 47.97
C ILE A 2 -19.74 31.35 46.76
N ASP A 3 -18.48 31.75 46.88
CA ASP A 3 -17.76 32.56 45.88
C ASP A 3 -17.66 31.90 44.49
N TYR A 4 -17.47 30.59 44.41
CA TYR A 4 -17.34 29.91 43.11
C TYR A 4 -18.62 29.94 42.27
N ARG A 5 -19.80 29.87 42.91
CA ARG A 5 -21.08 29.92 42.20
C ARG A 5 -21.36 31.31 41.67
N GLU A 6 -21.08 32.32 42.48
CA GLU A 6 -21.26 33.73 42.11
C GLU A 6 -20.29 34.14 41.00
N ASN A 7 -19.02 33.73 41.09
CA ASN A 7 -18.02 33.95 40.04
C ASN A 7 -18.41 33.27 38.72
N LEU A 8 -18.96 32.06 38.76
CA LEU A 8 -19.42 31.35 37.55
C LEU A 8 -20.61 32.07 36.90
N LEU A 9 -21.57 32.53 37.71
CA LEU A 9 -22.72 33.31 37.24
C LEU A 9 -22.26 34.63 36.61
N MET A 10 -21.37 35.37 37.26
CA MET A 10 -20.79 36.61 36.72
C MET A 10 -20.03 36.36 35.41
N ALA A 11 -19.29 35.25 35.29
CA ALA A 11 -18.58 34.91 34.05
C ALA A 11 -19.55 34.60 32.90
N LEU A 12 -20.65 33.89 33.16
CA LEU A 12 -21.69 33.59 32.17
C LEU A 12 -22.41 34.86 31.71
N ASP A 13 -22.76 35.76 32.64
CA ASP A 13 -23.37 37.05 32.31
C ASP A 13 -22.46 37.90 31.41
N ASN A 14 -21.14 37.92 31.67
CA ASN A 14 -20.17 38.61 30.84
C ASN A 14 -20.05 38.02 29.42
N ILE A 15 -20.10 36.69 29.28
CA ILE A 15 -20.13 36.02 27.97
C ILE A 15 -21.40 36.39 27.20
N MET A 16 -22.56 36.41 27.90
CA MET A 16 -23.85 36.78 27.31
C MET A 16 -23.95 38.26 26.96
N ALA A 17 -23.26 39.14 27.67
CA ALA A 17 -23.16 40.56 27.35
C ALA A 17 -22.35 40.83 26.07
N HIS A 18 -21.35 39.98 25.78
CA HIS A 18 -20.45 40.13 24.63
C HIS A 18 -20.50 38.95 23.65
N LYS A 19 -21.72 38.61 23.21
CA LYS A 19 -22.00 37.44 22.34
C LYS A 19 -21.10 37.34 21.12
N PHE A 20 -20.85 38.45 20.41
CA PHE A 20 -20.05 38.44 19.19
C PHE A 20 -18.57 38.15 19.45
N ARG A 21 -18.00 38.77 20.50
CA ARG A 21 -16.61 38.54 20.89
C ARG A 21 -16.42 37.10 21.37
N ALA A 22 -17.29 36.63 22.27
CA ALA A 22 -17.24 35.26 22.78
C ALA A 22 -17.40 34.24 21.64
N PHE A 23 -18.35 34.45 20.72
CA PHE A 23 -18.56 33.59 19.56
C PHE A 23 -17.31 33.47 18.69
N LEU A 24 -16.68 34.59 18.31
CA LEU A 24 -15.48 34.57 17.47
C LEU A 24 -14.30 33.87 18.16
N THR A 25 -14.13 34.05 19.48
CA THR A 25 -13.05 33.35 20.21
C THR A 25 -13.26 31.83 20.27
N VAL A 26 -14.49 31.38 20.52
CA VAL A 26 -14.82 29.96 20.55
C VAL A 26 -14.71 29.35 19.15
N LEU A 27 -15.19 30.06 18.12
CA LEU A 27 -15.07 29.62 16.74
C LEU A 27 -13.60 29.45 16.32
N GLY A 28 -12.74 30.40 16.69
CA GLY A 28 -11.30 30.32 16.41
C GLY A 28 -10.65 29.09 17.03
N ILE A 29 -10.97 28.80 18.30
CA ILE A 29 -10.46 27.60 19.00
C ILE A 29 -10.95 26.32 18.33
N ILE A 30 -12.23 26.24 17.96
CA ILE A 30 -12.81 25.07 17.29
C ILE A 30 -12.12 24.82 15.94
N VAL A 31 -12.00 25.83 15.10
CA VAL A 31 -11.33 25.70 13.79
C VAL A 31 -9.84 25.35 13.97
N GLY A 32 -9.17 25.92 14.95
CA GLY A 32 -7.78 25.60 15.27
C GLY A 32 -7.59 24.13 15.66
N ILE A 33 -8.40 23.62 16.59
CA ILE A 33 -8.31 22.22 17.04
C ILE A 33 -8.70 21.26 15.91
N LEU A 34 -9.73 21.58 15.13
CA LEU A 34 -10.17 20.75 14.00
C LEU A 34 -9.09 20.61 12.94
N THR A 35 -8.42 21.69 12.55
CA THR A 35 -7.35 21.61 11.52
C THR A 35 -6.19 20.74 12.00
N VAL A 36 -5.78 20.86 13.26
CA VAL A 36 -4.71 20.03 13.84
C VAL A 36 -5.10 18.55 13.87
N ILE A 37 -6.31 18.21 14.31
CA ILE A 37 -6.79 16.82 14.34
C ILE A 37 -6.85 16.22 12.94
N VAL A 38 -7.41 16.96 11.97
CA VAL A 38 -7.52 16.52 10.58
C VAL A 38 -6.14 16.25 9.96
N ILE A 39 -5.20 17.20 10.11
CA ILE A 39 -3.85 17.03 9.56
C ILE A 39 -3.12 15.87 10.24
N ALA A 40 -3.24 15.71 11.55
CA ALA A 40 -2.62 14.60 12.28
C ALA A 40 -3.19 13.24 11.84
N SER A 41 -4.50 13.15 11.64
CA SER A 41 -5.17 11.95 11.14
C SER A 41 -4.71 11.60 9.72
N ILE A 42 -4.64 12.57 8.83
CA ILE A 42 -4.18 12.37 7.45
C ILE A 42 -2.72 11.92 7.45
N LEU A 43 -1.86 12.58 8.21
CA LEU A 43 -0.44 12.25 8.27
C LEU A 43 -0.21 10.82 8.75
N THR A 44 -0.93 10.42 9.81
CA THR A 44 -0.81 9.07 10.38
C THR A 44 -1.35 8.01 9.41
N GLY A 45 -2.54 8.23 8.86
CA GLY A 45 -3.15 7.29 7.90
C GLY A 45 -2.37 7.18 6.59
N MET A 46 -1.78 8.27 6.12
CA MET A 46 -0.91 8.26 4.93
C MET A 46 0.38 7.48 5.20
N ARG A 47 1.01 7.68 6.37
CA ARG A 47 2.20 6.93 6.75
C ARG A 47 1.92 5.43 6.76
N GLU A 48 0.82 5.02 7.39
CA GLU A 48 0.39 3.63 7.45
C GLU A 48 0.12 3.08 6.04
N SER A 49 -0.65 3.81 5.23
CA SER A 49 -0.93 3.40 3.85
C SER A 49 0.33 3.26 2.98
N ILE A 50 1.31 4.16 3.12
CA ILE A 50 2.58 4.06 2.40
C ILE A 50 3.37 2.84 2.88
N VAL A 51 3.45 2.61 4.20
CA VAL A 51 4.14 1.43 4.76
C VAL A 51 3.48 0.15 4.26
N THR A 52 2.15 0.03 4.36
CA THR A 52 1.42 -1.14 3.86
C THR A 52 1.62 -1.34 2.36
N GLN A 53 1.58 -0.27 1.56
CA GLN A 53 1.87 -0.38 0.12
C GLN A 53 3.30 -0.86 -0.12
N LEU A 54 4.30 -0.35 0.59
CA LEU A 54 5.70 -0.79 0.46
C LEU A 54 5.92 -2.23 0.96
N GLU A 55 5.16 -2.66 1.97
CA GLU A 55 5.12 -4.04 2.46
C GLU A 55 4.47 -4.98 1.44
N ASP A 56 3.35 -4.57 0.81
CA ASP A 56 2.64 -5.31 -0.24
C ASP A 56 3.46 -5.41 -1.53
N TYR A 57 4.20 -4.34 -1.89
CA TYR A 57 5.18 -4.38 -2.96
C TYR A 57 6.40 -5.25 -2.61
N GLY A 58 6.50 -5.69 -1.35
CA GLY A 58 7.48 -6.66 -0.90
C GLY A 58 8.88 -6.08 -0.91
N THR A 59 9.24 -5.37 0.16
CA THR A 59 10.65 -5.00 0.42
C THR A 59 11.56 -6.26 0.49
N ASN A 60 10.97 -7.45 0.68
CA ASN A 60 11.63 -8.76 0.69
C ASN A 60 11.34 -9.65 -0.53
N ASN A 61 10.75 -9.14 -1.62
CA ASN A 61 10.46 -9.95 -2.81
C ASN A 61 11.58 -9.83 -3.85
N ILE A 62 12.16 -10.96 -4.25
CA ILE A 62 13.17 -11.05 -5.31
C ILE A 62 12.54 -11.74 -6.52
N TYR A 63 12.49 -11.02 -7.64
CA TYR A 63 12.07 -11.61 -8.92
C TYR A 63 13.29 -12.12 -9.69
N ALA A 64 13.34 -13.43 -9.93
CA ALA A 64 14.39 -14.08 -10.71
C ALA A 64 13.87 -14.45 -12.10
N PHE A 65 14.56 -13.98 -13.14
CA PHE A 65 14.24 -14.29 -14.53
C PHE A 65 15.47 -14.82 -15.27
N HIS A 66 15.28 -15.82 -16.13
CA HIS A 66 16.37 -16.33 -16.98
C HIS A 66 16.80 -15.33 -18.07
N LEU A 67 15.90 -14.41 -18.45
CA LEU A 67 16.11 -13.35 -19.44
C LEU A 67 16.02 -11.97 -18.77
N SER A 68 16.75 -10.98 -19.28
CA SER A 68 16.60 -9.59 -18.85
C SER A 68 15.19 -9.08 -19.17
N VAL A 69 14.56 -8.53 -18.12
CA VAL A 69 13.20 -8.00 -18.15
C VAL A 69 13.18 -6.57 -18.72
N MET A 70 14.18 -5.77 -18.33
CA MET A 70 14.47 -4.46 -18.90
C MET A 70 15.70 -4.59 -19.80
N GLN A 71 15.47 -4.63 -21.10
CA GLN A 71 16.54 -4.73 -22.08
C GLN A 71 16.73 -3.39 -22.79
N VAL A 72 17.93 -2.82 -22.66
CA VAL A 72 18.38 -1.69 -23.47
C VAL A 72 19.31 -2.24 -24.54
N GLY A 73 18.90 -2.20 -25.82
CA GLY A 73 19.69 -2.73 -26.95
C GLY A 73 19.33 -4.16 -27.37
N ARG A 74 20.23 -4.88 -28.06
CA ARG A 74 20.04 -6.28 -28.52
C ARG A 74 20.47 -7.28 -27.44
N ARG A 75 19.71 -8.36 -27.22
CA ARG A 75 20.11 -9.47 -26.32
C ARG A 75 21.40 -10.10 -26.81
N SER A 76 22.28 -10.44 -25.87
CA SER A 76 23.48 -11.22 -26.20
C SER A 76 23.09 -12.66 -26.57
N GLN A 77 23.84 -13.29 -27.46
CA GLN A 77 23.64 -14.70 -27.84
C GLN A 77 23.79 -15.65 -26.63
N GLN A 78 24.57 -15.27 -25.62
CA GLN A 78 24.73 -16.02 -24.38
C GLN A 78 23.46 -15.99 -23.53
N GLU A 79 22.78 -14.85 -23.48
CA GLU A 79 21.54 -14.68 -22.74
C GLU A 79 20.39 -15.50 -23.37
N MET A 80 20.35 -15.55 -24.71
CA MET A 80 19.36 -16.37 -25.43
C MET A 80 19.56 -17.87 -25.23
N LYS A 81 20.78 -18.32 -24.88
CA LYS A 81 21.09 -19.72 -24.61
C LYS A 81 20.85 -20.13 -23.14
N ARG A 82 20.46 -19.20 -22.27
CA ARG A 82 20.17 -19.52 -20.86
C ARG A 82 18.94 -20.42 -20.78
N LYS A 83 19.08 -21.52 -20.03
CA LYS A 83 17.98 -22.46 -19.79
C LYS A 83 16.83 -21.76 -19.05
N PRO A 84 15.57 -22.08 -19.37
CA PRO A 84 14.43 -21.56 -18.63
C PRO A 84 14.47 -22.07 -17.18
N LEU A 85 13.99 -21.26 -16.24
CA LEU A 85 13.82 -21.67 -14.85
C LEU A 85 12.73 -22.74 -14.76
N THR A 86 13.03 -23.81 -14.03
CA THR A 86 12.11 -24.94 -13.82
C THR A 86 11.52 -24.92 -12.42
N LEU A 87 10.47 -25.71 -12.19
CA LEU A 87 9.88 -25.87 -10.86
C LEU A 87 10.86 -26.53 -9.87
N GLU A 88 11.79 -27.34 -10.38
CA GLU A 88 12.82 -27.99 -9.56
C GLU A 88 13.80 -26.96 -9.01
N ASP A 89 14.16 -25.93 -9.80
CA ASP A 89 15.01 -24.83 -9.35
C ASP A 89 14.34 -24.05 -8.20
N ALA A 90 13.02 -23.82 -8.30
CA ALA A 90 12.26 -23.15 -7.24
C ALA A 90 12.25 -23.94 -5.92
N ARG A 91 12.12 -25.28 -6.00
CA ARG A 91 12.20 -26.16 -4.82
C ARG A 91 13.61 -26.20 -4.24
N ALA A 92 14.62 -26.31 -5.09
CA ALA A 92 16.02 -26.30 -4.66
C ALA A 92 16.37 -25.01 -3.91
N ILE A 93 15.86 -23.85 -4.35
CA ILE A 93 16.03 -22.57 -3.64
C ILE A 93 15.38 -22.61 -2.27
N LYS A 94 14.16 -23.15 -2.15
CA LYS A 94 13.46 -23.25 -0.86
C LYS A 94 14.19 -24.18 0.12
N ASP A 95 14.76 -25.27 -0.37
CA ASP A 95 15.43 -26.27 0.46
C ASP A 95 16.86 -25.86 0.85
N GLN A 96 17.58 -25.14 -0.03
CA GLN A 96 18.99 -24.80 0.17
C GLN A 96 19.22 -23.39 0.74
N CYS A 97 18.24 -22.49 0.66
CA CYS A 97 18.37 -21.11 1.14
C CYS A 97 17.48 -20.86 2.37
N PRO A 98 18.00 -20.95 3.60
CA PRO A 98 17.21 -20.73 4.83
C PRO A 98 16.71 -19.28 4.98
N SER A 99 17.30 -18.32 4.26
CA SER A 99 16.85 -16.93 4.24
C SER A 99 15.60 -16.70 3.38
N VAL A 100 15.20 -17.68 2.56
CA VAL A 100 14.05 -17.58 1.67
C VAL A 100 12.85 -18.22 2.35
N ARG A 101 11.88 -17.39 2.78
CA ARG A 101 10.69 -17.86 3.49
C ARG A 101 9.75 -18.66 2.59
N ASP A 102 9.52 -18.17 1.38
CA ASP A 102 8.72 -18.89 0.40
C ASP A 102 9.18 -18.61 -1.03
N VAL A 103 8.81 -19.52 -1.94
CA VAL A 103 9.13 -19.41 -3.36
C VAL A 103 7.85 -19.57 -4.15
N THR A 104 7.59 -18.60 -5.01
CA THR A 104 6.50 -18.62 -5.98
C THR A 104 7.07 -18.68 -7.39
N TRP A 105 6.36 -19.35 -8.29
CA TRP A 105 6.66 -19.29 -9.72
C TRP A 105 5.60 -18.43 -10.38
N GLU A 106 6.03 -17.34 -11.00
CA GLU A 106 5.15 -16.45 -11.73
C GLU A 106 5.39 -16.63 -13.22
N THR A 107 4.34 -17.00 -13.96
CA THR A 107 4.37 -16.87 -15.42
C THR A 107 4.05 -15.43 -15.78
N VAL A 108 5.06 -14.65 -16.17
CA VAL A 108 4.84 -13.30 -16.69
C VAL A 108 4.63 -13.41 -18.21
N PRO A 109 3.40 -13.24 -18.74
CA PRO A 109 3.18 -13.28 -20.18
C PRO A 109 3.76 -12.00 -20.81
N PHE A 110 5.03 -12.05 -21.20
CA PHE A 110 5.66 -11.02 -22.03
C PHE A 110 5.16 -11.15 -23.47
N GLY A 111 4.07 -10.45 -23.80
CA GLY A 111 3.52 -10.38 -25.16
C GLY A 111 2.77 -11.62 -25.63
N THR A 112 2.69 -12.69 -24.82
CA THR A 112 1.94 -13.90 -25.16
C THR A 112 0.45 -13.68 -24.90
N ARG A 113 -0.35 -13.57 -25.96
CA ARG A 113 -1.82 -13.64 -25.85
C ARG A 113 -2.23 -15.08 -25.53
N ILE A 114 -2.37 -15.39 -24.25
CA ILE A 114 -2.91 -16.68 -23.82
C ILE A 114 -4.41 -16.70 -24.15
N LYS A 115 -4.84 -17.64 -25.00
CA LYS A 115 -6.25 -17.89 -25.30
C LYS A 115 -6.71 -19.06 -24.45
N ILE A 116 -7.43 -18.78 -23.36
CA ILE A 116 -8.00 -19.83 -22.53
C ILE A 116 -9.37 -20.20 -23.12
N GLN A 117 -9.52 -21.46 -23.51
CA GLN A 117 -10.82 -22.06 -23.85
C GLN A 117 -11.25 -22.93 -22.69
N ALA A 118 -12.29 -22.52 -21.98
CA ALA A 118 -12.96 -23.35 -20.98
C ALA A 118 -14.45 -23.41 -21.32
N ARG A 119 -15.00 -24.63 -21.40
CA ARG A 119 -16.44 -24.90 -21.63
C ARG A 119 -17.05 -24.08 -22.76
N GLY A 120 -16.41 -24.07 -23.93
CA GLY A 120 -16.93 -23.44 -25.14
C GLY A 120 -16.84 -21.92 -25.21
N LYS A 121 -16.36 -21.24 -24.16
CA LYS A 121 -16.14 -19.79 -24.15
C LYS A 121 -14.64 -19.49 -24.24
N SER A 122 -14.24 -18.75 -25.27
CA SER A 122 -12.86 -18.26 -25.39
C SER A 122 -12.76 -16.85 -24.83
N LEU A 123 -12.10 -16.69 -23.69
CA LEU A 123 -11.76 -15.38 -23.17
C LEU A 123 -10.48 -14.91 -23.86
N ARG A 124 -10.60 -13.84 -24.66
CA ARG A 124 -9.46 -13.11 -25.21
C ARG A 124 -9.16 -11.94 -24.28
N SER A 125 -7.90 -11.84 -23.90
CA SER A 125 -7.27 -10.74 -23.16
C SER A 125 -7.77 -10.50 -21.74
N SER A 126 -7.01 -11.00 -20.78
CA SER A 126 -6.39 -10.11 -19.81
C SER A 126 -5.06 -10.72 -19.39
N ARG A 127 -4.08 -9.86 -19.10
CA ARG A 127 -2.74 -10.23 -18.62
C ARG A 127 -2.91 -11.20 -17.44
N PHE A 128 -2.56 -12.47 -17.64
CA PHE A 128 -2.75 -13.49 -16.61
C PHE A 128 -1.46 -13.60 -15.81
N VAL A 129 -1.53 -13.25 -14.54
CA VAL A 129 -0.49 -13.51 -13.56
C VAL A 129 -1.02 -14.66 -12.70
N GLY A 130 -0.45 -15.85 -12.91
CA GLY A 130 -0.77 -17.01 -12.09
C GLY A 130 0.22 -17.10 -10.95
N VAL A 131 -0.28 -17.13 -9.71
CA VAL A 131 0.49 -17.45 -8.51
C VAL A 131 0.00 -18.80 -7.94
N PRO A 132 0.88 -19.61 -7.34
CA PRO A 132 0.47 -20.80 -6.59
C PRO A 132 -0.36 -20.40 -5.36
N ALA A 133 -1.13 -21.34 -4.82
CA ALA A 133 -2.03 -21.13 -3.67
C ALA A 133 -1.32 -20.76 -2.35
N ASN A 134 0.01 -20.63 -2.36
CA ASN A 134 0.85 -20.37 -1.19
C ASN A 134 1.16 -18.86 -1.03
N TYR A 135 0.42 -17.99 -1.73
CA TYR A 135 0.53 -16.53 -1.58
C TYR A 135 -0.04 -16.08 -0.24
#